data_AF-A0AAJ6VR29-F1
#
_entry.id   AF-A0AAJ6VR29-F1
#
_cell.length_a   1.000
_cell.length_b   1.000
_cell.length_c   1.000
_cell.angle_alpha   90.00
_cell.angle_beta   90.00
_cell.angle_gamma   90.00
#
_symmetry.space_group_name_H-M   'P 1'
#
loop_
_entity.id
_entity.type
_entity.pdbx_description
1 polymer ?
#
loop_
_entity_poly.entity_id
_entity_poly.type
_entity_poly.pdbx_seq_one_letter_code
_entity_poly.pdbx_strand_id
1 'polypeptide(L)'
;MRGPGAMKAVLCSLAFVVGVAAKDDPDYDPSLNFRPKNVTLSILDYWVGSYYNGTTDVELSFYTGLAANWSHLCPNLINTTVTKQYNNSVLGLTEPSSYNVGYDPVNAFFTMWPNNFNFSTLPGPSWDGLKLDTSLKFGLFSSDPTYQVDGKVTNNFNWTLNATQGPPYSLSSTLTEYDPQGGWISNLASCNGSDIVEWSFYPNPYNINGNGFYLPDLVLDLQFDEKTANLSLNGYFIGYQAVKVGTETLSTGVLVVGKMKLSFLGVLDAYHSDVLANNTATPTWLRTVGFQNNSLNVGYTSTASSVSRGRAFLATITALTVMIGDSNYTLFKSSKRAIDNSLSKGPAIPGLWGPTARLSSSAPQPLLIFPDPSGVK
;
A
#
# COMPACT_ATOMS: atom_id res chain seq x y z
N MET A 1 7.95 -22.99 -55.50
CA MET A 1 8.44 -23.06 -54.10
C MET A 1 8.14 -21.73 -53.42
N ARG A 2 7.77 -21.79 -52.14
CA ARG A 2 7.04 -20.79 -51.33
C ARG A 2 7.61 -19.36 -51.41
N GLY A 3 6.72 -18.38 -51.64
CA GLY A 3 7.02 -16.95 -51.55
C GLY A 3 7.05 -16.44 -50.10
N PRO A 4 7.59 -15.23 -49.86
CA PRO A 4 7.73 -14.65 -48.53
C PRO A 4 6.38 -14.13 -48.03
N GLY A 5 5.93 -14.65 -46.88
CA GLY A 5 4.71 -14.21 -46.20
C GLY A 5 4.92 -12.86 -45.52
N ALA A 6 4.11 -11.87 -45.90
CA ALA A 6 4.03 -10.59 -45.21
C ALA A 6 3.36 -10.79 -43.85
N MET A 7 4.09 -10.52 -42.76
CA MET A 7 3.50 -10.39 -41.42
C MET A 7 2.73 -9.07 -41.36
N LYS A 8 1.41 -9.15 -41.16
CA LYS A 8 0.58 -8.01 -40.76
C LYS A 8 0.68 -7.86 -39.25
N ALA A 9 1.38 -6.83 -38.78
CA ALA A 9 1.26 -6.37 -37.40
C ALA A 9 -0.05 -5.59 -37.29
N VAL A 10 -0.98 -6.08 -36.47
CA VAL A 10 -2.19 -5.36 -36.07
C VAL A 10 -1.90 -4.72 -34.71
N LEU A 11 -1.57 -3.43 -34.70
CA LEU A 11 -1.62 -2.62 -33.49
C LEU A 11 -3.09 -2.28 -33.22
N CYS A 12 -3.72 -3.03 -32.32
CA CYS A 12 -5.02 -2.68 -31.76
C CYS A 12 -4.79 -1.84 -30.49
N SER A 13 -4.76 -0.52 -30.65
CA SER A 13 -4.93 0.41 -29.53
C SER A 13 -6.40 0.40 -29.09
N LEU A 14 -6.74 -0.39 -28.07
CA LEU A 14 -8.04 -0.32 -27.39
C LEU A 14 -8.04 0.87 -26.43
N ALA A 15 -8.33 2.07 -26.94
CA ALA A 15 -8.83 3.16 -26.10
C ALA A 15 -10.35 3.01 -26.01
N PHE A 16 -10.84 2.18 -25.09
CA PHE A 16 -12.26 2.17 -24.75
C PHE A 16 -12.58 3.45 -23.98
N VAL A 17 -13.35 4.35 -24.60
CA VAL A 17 -13.93 5.51 -23.93
C VAL A 17 -14.99 5.00 -22.95
N VAL A 18 -14.58 4.77 -21.69
CA VAL A 18 -15.45 4.39 -20.57
C VAL A 18 -16.26 5.63 -20.13
N GLY A 19 -17.19 6.07 -20.97
CA GLY A 19 -17.84 7.39 -20.84
C GLY A 19 -19.27 7.42 -20.30
N VAL A 20 -19.86 6.29 -19.88
CA VAL A 20 -21.33 6.22 -19.80
C VAL A 20 -21.93 6.35 -18.38
N ALA A 21 -21.13 6.40 -17.30
CA ALA A 21 -21.71 6.70 -15.96
C ALA A 21 -20.86 7.51 -14.98
N ALA A 22 -19.55 7.67 -15.19
CA ALA A 22 -18.77 8.68 -14.44
C ALA A 22 -19.21 10.11 -14.77
N LYS A 23 -19.95 10.32 -15.87
CA LYS A 23 -20.44 11.62 -16.32
C LYS A 23 -21.46 12.25 -15.36
N ASP A 24 -22.09 11.46 -14.49
CA ASP A 24 -23.04 11.96 -13.48
C ASP A 24 -22.33 12.47 -12.21
N ASP A 25 -21.01 12.27 -12.09
CA ASP A 25 -20.19 12.90 -11.05
C ASP A 25 -19.38 14.06 -11.69
N PRO A 26 -19.80 15.33 -11.50
CA PRO A 26 -19.11 16.48 -12.08
C PRO A 26 -17.71 16.69 -11.48
N ASP A 27 -17.40 16.09 -10.33
CA ASP A 27 -16.12 16.22 -9.65
C ASP A 27 -15.17 15.05 -9.99
N TYR A 28 -15.58 14.10 -10.82
CA TYR A 28 -14.73 12.96 -11.16
C TYR A 28 -13.57 13.36 -12.08
N ASP A 29 -12.35 13.08 -11.62
CA ASP A 29 -11.12 13.28 -12.38
C ASP A 29 -10.48 11.93 -12.75
N PRO A 30 -10.46 11.54 -14.05
CA PRO A 30 -9.87 10.28 -14.49
C PRO A 30 -8.34 10.24 -14.36
N SER A 31 -7.67 11.37 -14.11
CA SER A 31 -6.23 11.40 -13.85
C SER A 31 -5.86 10.98 -12.41
N LEU A 32 -6.86 10.90 -11.53
CA LEU A 32 -6.71 10.44 -10.15
C LEU A 32 -7.16 8.99 -10.00
N ASN A 33 -6.64 8.30 -8.98
CA ASN A 33 -6.98 6.92 -8.68
C ASN A 33 -8.28 6.77 -7.85
N PHE A 34 -9.10 7.81 -7.76
CA PHE A 34 -10.37 7.80 -7.04
C PHE A 34 -11.51 7.24 -7.90
N ARG A 35 -12.48 6.62 -7.24
CA ARG A 35 -13.75 6.22 -7.86
C ARG A 35 -14.73 7.41 -7.93
N PRO A 36 -15.69 7.40 -8.87
CA PRO A 36 -16.77 8.37 -8.86
C PRO A 36 -17.59 8.28 -7.55
N LYS A 37 -18.06 9.43 -7.06
CA LYS A 37 -18.88 9.55 -5.83
C LYS A 37 -20.34 9.12 -6.02
N ASN A 38 -20.70 8.56 -7.18
CA ASN A 38 -22.04 8.06 -7.47
C ASN A 38 -22.33 6.68 -6.83
N VAL A 39 -21.35 6.09 -6.14
CA VAL A 39 -21.47 4.87 -5.35
C VAL A 39 -21.11 5.15 -3.88
N THR A 40 -21.90 4.58 -2.96
CA THR A 40 -21.59 4.63 -1.54
C THR A 40 -20.64 3.49 -1.20
N LEU A 41 -19.39 3.84 -0.89
CA LEU A 41 -18.32 2.90 -0.59
C LEU A 41 -17.81 3.12 0.83
N SER A 42 -17.25 2.07 1.43
CA SER A 42 -16.48 2.22 2.66
C SER A 42 -15.17 2.98 2.38
N ILE A 43 -14.54 3.49 3.43
CA ILE A 43 -13.20 4.09 3.32
C ILE A 43 -12.14 3.10 2.81
N LEU A 44 -12.35 1.79 2.97
CA LEU A 44 -11.43 0.76 2.46
C LEU A 44 -11.48 0.66 0.94
N ASP A 45 -12.65 0.88 0.33
CA ASP A 45 -12.91 0.61 -1.09
C ASP A 45 -12.88 1.87 -1.96
N TYR A 46 -12.25 2.95 -1.48
CA TYR A 46 -12.39 4.28 -2.07
C TYR A 46 -11.65 4.47 -3.42
N TRP A 47 -10.61 3.68 -3.68
CA TRP A 47 -9.75 3.82 -4.85
C TRP A 47 -10.04 2.77 -5.93
N VAL A 48 -9.64 3.09 -7.16
CA VAL A 48 -9.63 2.15 -8.28
C VAL A 48 -8.66 1.02 -7.99
N GLY A 49 -9.16 -0.21 -7.97
CA GLY A 49 -8.37 -1.36 -7.54
C GLY A 49 -9.16 -2.63 -7.31
N SER A 50 -8.46 -3.68 -6.89
CA SER A 50 -9.02 -4.97 -6.51
C SER A 50 -8.89 -5.19 -5.00
N TYR A 51 -9.97 -5.63 -4.38
CA TYR A 51 -10.08 -5.84 -2.95
C TYR A 51 -10.33 -7.32 -2.67
N TYR A 52 -9.56 -7.90 -1.76
CA TYR A 52 -9.61 -9.31 -1.44
C TYR A 52 -9.99 -9.46 0.02
N ASN A 53 -11.09 -10.18 0.26
CA ASN A 53 -11.53 -10.56 1.59
C ASN A 53 -10.96 -11.92 1.92
N GLY A 54 -10.44 -12.09 3.12
CA GLY A 54 -9.69 -13.30 3.43
C GLY A 54 -9.46 -13.56 4.91
N THR A 55 -8.77 -14.68 5.10
CA THR A 55 -8.33 -15.14 6.42
C THR A 55 -6.83 -14.88 6.56
N THR A 56 -6.43 -14.46 7.76
CA THR A 56 -5.02 -14.26 8.11
C THR A 56 -4.65 -15.12 9.29
N ASP A 57 -3.60 -15.91 9.15
CA ASP A 57 -2.95 -16.63 10.22
C ASP A 57 -1.69 -15.88 10.67
N VAL A 58 -1.56 -15.69 11.98
CA VAL A 58 -0.40 -15.08 12.63
C VAL A 58 0.21 -16.10 13.56
N GLU A 59 1.48 -16.41 13.34
CA GLU A 59 2.28 -17.29 14.18
C GLU A 59 3.39 -16.49 14.84
N LEU A 60 3.44 -16.56 16.17
CA LEU A 60 4.45 -15.93 17.01
C LEU A 60 5.24 -17.03 17.71
N SER A 61 6.50 -17.19 17.32
CA SER A 61 7.41 -18.18 17.89
C SER A 61 8.44 -17.48 18.77
N PHE A 62 8.45 -17.80 20.06
CA PHE A 62 9.22 -17.11 21.10
C PHE A 62 10.62 -17.73 21.22
N TYR A 63 11.68 -16.93 21.07
CA TYR A 63 13.06 -17.42 21.02
C TYR A 63 14.00 -16.62 21.93
N THR A 64 14.86 -17.31 22.68
CA THR A 64 15.91 -16.67 23.49
C THR A 64 17.19 -16.36 22.73
N GLY A 65 17.50 -17.11 21.66
CA GLY A 65 18.78 -16.99 20.96
C GLY A 65 19.02 -15.65 20.28
N LEU A 66 17.94 -14.92 19.92
CA LEU A 66 17.99 -13.62 19.25
C LEU A 66 18.18 -12.47 20.23
N ALA A 67 17.88 -12.71 21.50
CA ALA A 67 17.93 -11.74 22.58
C ALA A 67 18.64 -12.36 23.79
N ALA A 68 19.68 -13.17 23.56
CA ALA A 68 20.40 -13.90 24.61
C ALA A 68 20.98 -12.97 25.71
N ASN A 69 21.17 -11.69 25.38
CA ASN A 69 21.65 -10.65 26.30
C ASN A 69 20.52 -9.97 27.09
N TRP A 70 19.26 -10.36 26.88
CA TRP A 70 18.11 -9.84 27.60
C TRP A 70 17.81 -10.75 28.78
N SER A 71 18.51 -10.52 29.90
CA SER A 71 18.32 -11.23 31.16
C SER A 71 16.90 -11.13 31.74
N HIS A 72 16.03 -10.32 31.13
CA HIS A 72 14.65 -10.06 31.52
C HIS A 72 13.62 -10.77 30.62
N LEU A 73 14.05 -11.61 29.68
CA LEU A 73 13.10 -12.34 28.84
C LEU A 73 12.25 -13.29 29.66
N CYS A 74 10.96 -13.32 29.33
CA CYS A 74 9.94 -14.11 30.00
C CYS A 74 10.23 -15.62 29.91
N PRO A 75 10.65 -16.29 31.00
CA PRO A 75 11.08 -17.68 30.92
C PRO A 75 9.93 -18.64 30.54
N ASN A 76 8.71 -18.31 30.98
CA ASN A 76 7.53 -19.14 30.78
C ASN A 76 7.02 -19.18 29.33
N LEU A 77 7.49 -18.27 28.48
CA LEU A 77 7.09 -18.22 27.07
C LEU A 77 8.20 -18.71 26.13
N ILE A 78 9.38 -19.03 26.64
CA ILE A 78 10.51 -19.50 25.81
C ILE A 78 10.12 -20.79 25.09
N ASN A 79 10.49 -20.88 23.80
CA ASN A 79 10.24 -22.05 22.95
C ASN A 79 8.76 -22.43 22.84
N THR A 80 7.86 -21.48 23.10
CA THR A 80 6.44 -21.62 22.81
C THR A 80 6.14 -20.99 21.46
N THR A 81 5.05 -21.45 20.84
CA THR A 81 4.49 -20.85 19.63
C THR A 81 3.01 -20.59 19.88
N VAL A 82 2.57 -19.40 19.50
CA VAL A 82 1.16 -18.98 19.59
C VAL A 82 0.68 -18.66 18.20
N THR A 83 -0.48 -19.22 17.84
CA THR A 83 -1.12 -18.97 16.55
C THR A 83 -2.45 -18.26 16.76
N LYS A 84 -2.73 -17.26 15.92
CA LYS A 84 -4.00 -16.54 15.88
C LYS A 84 -4.51 -16.44 14.47
N GLN A 85 -5.79 -16.74 14.31
CA GLN A 85 -6.49 -16.61 13.04
C GLN A 85 -7.49 -15.46 13.10
N TYR A 86 -7.52 -14.67 12.03
CA TYR A 86 -8.45 -13.57 11.81
C TYR A 86 -9.22 -13.81 10.53
N ASN A 87 -10.53 -14.04 10.64
CA ASN A 87 -11.38 -14.39 9.49
C ASN A 87 -11.94 -13.15 8.76
N ASN A 88 -11.50 -11.96 9.17
CA ASN A 88 -11.96 -10.69 8.62
C ASN A 88 -10.76 -9.80 8.34
N SER A 89 -10.03 -10.14 7.27
CA SER A 89 -8.90 -9.35 6.78
C SER A 89 -9.18 -8.89 5.36
N VAL A 90 -8.77 -7.67 5.04
CA VAL A 90 -8.96 -7.06 3.72
C VAL A 90 -7.60 -6.66 3.16
N LEU A 91 -7.31 -7.08 1.94
CA LEU A 91 -6.19 -6.59 1.14
C LEU A 91 -6.74 -5.78 -0.03
N GLY A 92 -6.52 -4.47 -0.02
CA GLY A 92 -6.76 -3.60 -1.17
C GLY A 92 -5.48 -3.44 -1.98
N LEU A 93 -5.55 -3.73 -3.28
CA LEU A 93 -4.48 -3.46 -4.26
C LEU A 93 -5.01 -2.46 -5.28
N THR A 94 -4.48 -1.24 -5.27
CA THR A 94 -5.05 -0.11 -6.01
C THR A 94 -4.05 0.50 -6.96
N GLU A 95 -4.56 1.28 -7.91
CA GLU A 95 -3.72 2.17 -8.71
C GLU A 95 -2.93 3.10 -7.78
N PRO A 96 -1.61 3.27 -8.00
CA PRO A 96 -0.84 4.30 -7.32
C PRO A 96 -1.43 5.69 -7.57
N SER A 97 -1.40 6.53 -6.55
CA SER A 97 -1.81 7.94 -6.70
C SER A 97 -0.81 8.69 -7.58
N SER A 98 -1.29 9.63 -8.40
CA SER A 98 -0.44 10.56 -9.15
C SER A 98 0.41 11.47 -8.23
N TYR A 99 0.03 11.55 -6.95
CA TYR A 99 0.77 12.25 -5.90
C TYR A 99 1.82 11.40 -5.19
N ASN A 100 1.93 10.12 -5.55
CA ASN A 100 2.95 9.24 -5.00
C ASN A 100 4.29 9.48 -5.68
N VAL A 101 5.30 9.85 -4.88
CA VAL A 101 6.65 10.10 -5.38
C VAL A 101 7.40 8.77 -5.44
N GLY A 102 7.19 8.01 -6.51
CA GLY A 102 7.81 6.70 -6.69
C GLY A 102 7.25 5.95 -7.91
N TYR A 103 7.93 4.87 -8.29
CA TYR A 103 7.44 3.93 -9.31
C TYR A 103 7.05 2.62 -8.64
N ASP A 104 6.02 2.65 -7.80
CA ASP A 104 5.42 1.41 -7.33
C ASP A 104 4.39 0.91 -8.35
N PRO A 105 4.38 -0.40 -8.65
CA PRO A 105 3.41 -1.01 -9.55
C PRO A 105 1.98 -0.99 -8.97
N VAL A 106 1.83 -0.93 -7.65
CA VAL A 106 0.55 -0.96 -6.93
C VAL A 106 0.67 -0.18 -5.62
N ASN A 107 -0.46 0.32 -5.10
CA ASN A 107 -0.58 0.63 -3.69
C ASN A 107 -1.27 -0.54 -2.97
N ALA A 108 -0.80 -0.90 -1.78
CA ALA A 108 -1.27 -2.05 -1.01
C ALA A 108 -1.70 -1.62 0.38
N PHE A 109 -2.93 -2.00 0.73
CA PHE A 109 -3.54 -1.74 2.04
C PHE A 109 -4.02 -3.06 2.63
N PHE A 110 -3.27 -3.61 3.56
CA PHE A 110 -3.64 -4.81 4.28
C PHE A 110 -4.13 -4.45 5.68
N THR A 111 -5.35 -4.85 6.02
CA THR A 111 -5.96 -4.57 7.31
C THR A 111 -6.60 -5.81 7.92
N MET A 112 -6.49 -5.93 9.24
CA MET A 112 -7.08 -7.02 10.02
C MET A 112 -8.05 -6.45 11.04
N TRP A 113 -9.21 -7.10 11.16
CA TRP A 113 -10.31 -6.64 11.98
C TRP A 113 -10.79 -7.73 12.94
N PRO A 114 -11.54 -7.36 13.99
CA PRO A 114 -12.30 -8.32 14.77
C PRO A 114 -13.20 -9.18 13.87
N ASN A 115 -13.39 -10.43 14.28
CA ASN A 115 -14.36 -11.29 13.62
C ASN A 115 -15.75 -10.62 13.64
N ASN A 116 -16.45 -10.64 12.51
CA ASN A 116 -17.76 -9.99 12.32
C ASN A 116 -17.76 -8.46 12.46
N PHE A 117 -16.62 -7.80 12.26
CA PHE A 117 -16.56 -6.33 12.23
C PHE A 117 -17.46 -5.78 11.12
N ASN A 118 -18.25 -4.76 11.44
CA ASN A 118 -19.17 -4.12 10.52
C ASN A 118 -18.48 -2.96 9.80
N PHE A 119 -18.03 -3.17 8.56
CA PHE A 119 -17.34 -2.15 7.77
C PHE A 119 -18.19 -0.89 7.48
N SER A 120 -19.52 -0.97 7.60
CA SER A 120 -20.40 0.20 7.48
C SER A 120 -20.26 1.19 8.64
N THR A 121 -19.61 0.82 9.74
CA THR A 121 -19.33 1.75 10.86
C THR A 121 -18.03 2.51 10.67
N LEU A 122 -17.22 2.17 9.66
CA LEU A 122 -16.02 2.92 9.38
C LEU A 122 -16.37 4.37 9.02
N PRO A 123 -15.56 5.34 9.46
CA PRO A 123 -15.79 6.74 9.10
C PRO A 123 -15.75 6.88 7.57
N GLY A 124 -16.45 7.91 7.07
CA GLY A 124 -16.32 8.30 5.67
C GLY A 124 -14.88 8.68 5.31
N PRO A 125 -14.56 8.79 4.01
CA PRO A 125 -13.22 9.10 3.51
C PRO A 125 -12.67 10.38 4.16
N SER A 126 -11.69 10.20 5.04
CA SER A 126 -11.05 11.27 5.82
C SER A 126 -9.59 10.89 6.09
N TRP A 127 -8.72 11.91 6.18
CA TRP A 127 -7.27 11.72 6.35
C TRP A 127 -6.90 10.83 7.54
N ASP A 128 -7.63 10.99 8.66
CA ASP A 128 -7.36 10.30 9.92
C ASP A 128 -8.12 8.97 10.08
N GLY A 129 -9.09 8.69 9.21
CA GLY A 129 -10.19 7.76 9.53
C GLY A 129 -9.78 6.31 9.76
N LEU A 130 -8.95 5.75 8.88
CA LEU A 130 -8.68 4.31 8.90
C LEU A 130 -7.60 3.93 9.92
N LYS A 131 -6.51 4.71 10.00
CA LYS A 131 -5.37 4.40 10.87
C LYS A 131 -5.68 4.60 12.35
N LEU A 132 -6.59 5.52 12.67
CA LEU A 132 -6.97 5.84 14.05
C LEU A 132 -8.20 5.05 14.54
N ASP A 133 -8.75 4.15 13.72
CA ASP A 133 -9.88 3.33 14.16
C ASP A 133 -9.45 2.37 15.28
N THR A 134 -10.03 2.54 16.46
CA THR A 134 -9.72 1.73 17.65
C THR A 134 -10.02 0.23 17.49
N SER A 135 -10.81 -0.14 16.48
CA SER A 135 -11.14 -1.52 16.16
C SER A 135 -10.09 -2.17 15.27
N LEU A 136 -9.27 -1.39 14.54
CA LEU A 136 -8.20 -1.90 13.68
C LEU A 136 -7.21 -2.71 14.53
N LYS A 137 -7.01 -3.98 14.18
CA LYS A 137 -6.07 -4.85 14.90
C LYS A 137 -4.67 -4.73 14.35
N PHE A 138 -4.55 -4.73 13.04
CA PHE A 138 -3.28 -4.62 12.36
C PHE A 138 -3.50 -3.94 11.00
N GLY A 139 -2.59 -3.05 10.62
CA GLY A 139 -2.62 -2.33 9.37
C GLY A 139 -1.23 -2.20 8.76
N LEU A 140 -1.09 -2.62 7.52
CA LEU A 140 0.11 -2.54 6.72
C LEU A 140 -0.22 -1.77 5.43
N PHE A 141 0.44 -0.63 5.24
CA PHE A 141 0.13 0.31 4.16
C PHE A 141 1.41 0.63 3.39
N SER A 142 1.50 0.30 2.10
CA SER A 142 2.70 0.61 1.30
C SER A 142 2.88 2.11 1.07
N SER A 143 1.79 2.86 1.05
CA SER A 143 1.81 4.31 1.12
C SER A 143 0.71 4.79 2.07
N ASP A 144 0.79 6.04 2.50
CA ASP A 144 -0.29 6.63 3.29
C ASP A 144 -1.59 6.71 2.48
N PRO A 145 -2.73 6.24 3.05
CA PRO A 145 -4.03 6.38 2.39
C PRO A 145 -4.36 7.85 2.18
N THR A 146 -4.63 8.23 0.94
CA THR A 146 -5.07 9.59 0.60
C THR A 146 -6.51 9.59 0.15
N TYR A 147 -7.34 10.43 0.75
CA TYR A 147 -8.77 10.53 0.44
C TYR A 147 -9.16 11.85 -0.22
N GLN A 148 -8.18 12.73 -0.44
CA GLN A 148 -8.37 14.07 -1.01
C GLN A 148 -7.20 14.42 -1.94
N VAL A 149 -7.49 15.33 -2.87
CA VAL A 149 -6.54 15.99 -3.76
C VAL A 149 -5.67 16.94 -2.91
N ASP A 150 -4.37 17.09 -3.21
CA ASP A 150 -3.39 18.01 -2.59
C ASP A 150 -2.38 17.42 -1.59
N GLY A 151 -2.46 16.13 -1.25
CA GLY A 151 -1.48 15.48 -0.38
C GLY A 151 -0.25 15.00 -1.15
N LYS A 152 0.98 15.31 -0.68
CA LYS A 152 2.15 14.49 -1.06
C LYS A 152 2.01 13.14 -0.37
N VAL A 153 2.05 12.06 -1.14
CA VAL A 153 2.00 10.70 -0.58
C VAL A 153 3.42 10.22 -0.37
N THR A 154 3.72 9.85 0.87
CA THR A 154 4.97 9.20 1.21
C THR A 154 4.78 7.69 1.11
N ASN A 155 5.66 7.04 0.36
CA ASN A 155 5.78 5.59 0.40
C ASN A 155 6.42 5.18 1.73
N ASN A 156 5.75 4.24 2.39
CA ASN A 156 6.25 3.59 3.59
C ASN A 156 7.29 2.52 3.24
N PHE A 157 7.11 1.85 2.10
CA PHE A 157 8.07 0.93 1.51
C PHE A 157 7.78 0.79 0.01
N ASN A 158 8.78 0.40 -0.78
CA ASN A 158 8.64 0.24 -2.22
C ASN A 158 8.51 -1.25 -2.58
N TRP A 159 7.73 -1.54 -3.60
CA TRP A 159 7.55 -2.87 -4.14
C TRP A 159 8.54 -3.16 -5.27
N THR A 160 9.03 -4.39 -5.31
CA THR A 160 9.72 -4.95 -6.46
C THR A 160 8.79 -5.92 -7.17
N LEU A 161 8.40 -5.58 -8.40
CA LEU A 161 7.62 -6.48 -9.27
C LEU A 161 8.55 -7.47 -9.97
N ASN A 162 8.30 -8.75 -9.79
CA ASN A 162 8.94 -9.79 -10.59
C ASN A 162 8.42 -9.73 -12.02
N ALA A 163 9.33 -9.75 -12.99
CA ALA A 163 8.99 -9.64 -14.40
C ALA A 163 7.99 -10.73 -14.82
N THR A 164 6.84 -10.30 -15.33
CA THR A 164 5.77 -11.18 -15.82
C THR A 164 5.17 -10.65 -17.12
N GLN A 165 4.45 -11.51 -17.84
CA GLN A 165 3.67 -11.13 -19.03
C GLN A 165 2.17 -10.94 -18.72
N GLY A 166 1.76 -11.21 -17.48
CA GLY A 166 0.38 -11.17 -17.01
C GLY A 166 0.25 -11.74 -15.59
N PRO A 167 -0.97 -11.86 -15.04
CA PRO A 167 -1.18 -12.50 -13.75
C PRO A 167 -0.80 -14.00 -13.79
N PRO A 168 -0.43 -14.60 -12.64
CA PRO A 168 -0.38 -13.96 -11.33
C PRO A 168 0.83 -13.02 -11.19
N TYR A 169 0.59 -11.81 -10.68
CA TYR A 169 1.64 -10.86 -10.37
C TYR A 169 2.32 -11.27 -9.08
N SER A 170 3.64 -11.07 -8.99
CA SER A 170 4.42 -11.38 -7.79
C SER A 170 5.27 -10.17 -7.40
N LEU A 171 5.05 -9.69 -6.19
CA LEU A 171 5.66 -8.51 -5.60
C LEU A 171 6.43 -8.92 -4.35
N SER A 172 7.55 -8.27 -4.10
CA SER A 172 8.30 -8.43 -2.86
C SER A 172 8.79 -7.08 -2.33
N SER A 173 8.96 -6.98 -1.02
CA SER A 173 9.53 -5.80 -0.36
C SER A 173 10.25 -6.20 0.92
N THR A 174 11.21 -5.35 1.30
CA THR A 174 11.86 -5.39 2.61
C THR A 174 11.49 -4.10 3.34
N LEU A 175 10.91 -4.23 4.52
CA LEU A 175 10.37 -3.13 5.31
C LEU A 175 11.45 -2.65 6.28
N THR A 176 12.25 -1.69 5.82
CA THR A 176 13.29 -1.05 6.62
C THR A 176 12.71 0.17 7.35
N GLU A 177 12.83 0.20 8.68
CA GLU A 177 12.38 1.32 9.55
C GLU A 177 10.87 1.66 9.43
N TYR A 178 10.06 0.74 8.93
CA TYR A 178 8.61 0.89 8.87
C TYR A 178 7.94 0.33 10.12
N ASP A 179 7.01 1.10 10.68
CA ASP A 179 6.19 0.71 11.83
C ASP A 179 4.74 0.46 11.37
N PRO A 180 4.33 -0.82 11.20
CA PRO A 180 2.94 -1.15 10.90
C PRO A 180 2.00 -0.67 12.00
N GLN A 181 0.75 -0.39 11.64
CA GLN A 181 -0.26 0.06 12.60
C GLN A 181 -0.80 -1.13 13.39
N GLY A 182 -0.99 -0.93 14.70
CA GLY A 182 -1.60 -1.94 15.57
C GLY A 182 -0.66 -3.09 15.94
N GLY A 183 -1.24 -4.18 16.43
CA GLY A 183 -0.51 -5.32 16.96
C GLY A 183 -1.43 -6.45 17.38
N TRP A 184 -0.88 -7.48 18.01
CA TRP A 184 -1.62 -8.67 18.40
C TRP A 184 -1.73 -8.73 19.92
N ILE A 185 -2.94 -8.86 20.43
CA ILE A 185 -3.18 -9.04 21.87
C ILE A 185 -3.48 -10.50 22.14
N SER A 186 -2.81 -11.17 23.09
CA SER A 186 -3.12 -12.56 23.49
C SER A 186 -3.03 -12.76 24.99
N ASN A 187 -3.75 -13.77 25.52
CA ASN A 187 -3.68 -14.15 26.92
C ASN A 187 -2.73 -15.34 27.07
N LEU A 188 -1.60 -15.14 27.74
CA LEU A 188 -0.54 -16.14 27.94
C LEU A 188 -0.02 -16.11 29.38
N ALA A 189 0.84 -17.05 29.74
CA ALA A 189 1.45 -17.08 31.07
C ALA A 189 2.26 -15.81 31.37
N SER A 190 2.16 -15.33 32.61
CA SER A 190 3.01 -14.31 33.21
C SER A 190 4.47 -14.75 33.25
N CYS A 191 5.42 -13.83 33.27
CA CYS A 191 6.84 -14.16 33.41
C CYS A 191 7.24 -14.63 34.81
N ASN A 192 6.52 -14.16 35.83
CA ASN A 192 6.85 -14.37 37.23
C ASN A 192 5.86 -15.29 37.95
N GLY A 193 5.00 -16.00 37.22
CA GLY A 193 4.00 -16.89 37.81
C GLY A 193 3.25 -17.72 36.77
N SER A 194 2.25 -18.47 37.22
CA SER A 194 1.38 -19.29 36.36
C SER A 194 0.13 -18.56 35.88
N ASP A 195 -0.10 -17.33 36.36
CA ASP A 195 -1.29 -16.57 36.01
C ASP A 195 -1.31 -16.25 34.52
N ILE A 196 -2.50 -16.35 33.93
CA ILE A 196 -2.74 -15.92 32.56
C ILE A 196 -2.99 -14.42 32.56
N VAL A 197 -2.17 -13.71 31.79
CA VAL A 197 -2.17 -12.25 31.67
C VAL A 197 -2.25 -11.85 30.21
N GLU A 198 -2.73 -10.63 29.98
CA GLU A 198 -2.81 -10.06 28.64
C GLU A 198 -1.41 -9.61 28.18
N TRP A 199 -1.10 -9.93 26.92
CA TRP A 199 0.13 -9.60 26.23
C TRP A 199 -0.18 -8.83 24.96
N SER A 200 0.61 -7.80 24.68
CA SER A 200 0.59 -7.06 23.42
C SER A 200 1.87 -7.32 22.65
N PHE A 201 1.73 -7.67 21.37
CA PHE A 201 2.82 -7.98 20.46
C PHE A 201 2.79 -7.03 19.28
N TYR A 202 3.96 -6.58 18.85
CA TYR A 202 4.12 -5.68 17.73
C TYR A 202 5.21 -6.21 16.81
N PRO A 203 5.08 -6.03 15.47
CA PRO A 203 6.22 -6.17 14.59
C PRO A 203 7.36 -5.33 15.15
N ASN A 204 8.59 -5.84 15.11
CA ASN A 204 9.73 -5.07 15.59
C ASN A 204 9.98 -3.91 14.62
N PRO A 205 9.68 -2.63 14.98
CA PRO A 205 9.70 -1.53 14.02
C PRO A 205 11.09 -0.94 13.83
N TYR A 206 11.99 -1.22 14.77
CA TYR A 206 13.27 -0.55 14.88
C TYR A 206 14.38 -1.57 14.98
N ASN A 207 15.49 -1.24 14.35
CA ASN A 207 16.76 -1.79 14.77
C ASN A 207 16.93 -1.38 16.24
N ILE A 208 17.09 -2.34 17.16
CA ILE A 208 17.14 -2.15 18.63
C ILE A 208 18.51 -1.54 19.01
N ASN A 209 18.87 -0.52 18.24
CA ASN A 209 20.19 -0.04 17.89
C ASN A 209 20.92 0.63 19.04
N GLY A 210 20.17 1.16 20.02
CA GLY A 210 20.75 1.72 21.23
C GLY A 210 21.59 0.70 22.02
N ASN A 211 21.36 -0.60 21.80
CA ASN A 211 21.98 -1.69 22.56
C ASN A 211 22.83 -2.65 21.70
N GLY A 212 23.06 -2.36 20.41
CA GLY A 212 23.95 -3.16 19.54
C GLY A 212 23.37 -4.48 19.03
N PHE A 213 22.04 -4.61 18.93
CA PHE A 213 21.38 -5.82 18.42
C PHE A 213 20.69 -5.57 17.08
N TYR A 214 21.08 -6.35 16.07
CA TYR A 214 20.52 -6.29 14.72
C TYR A 214 19.53 -7.44 14.51
N LEU A 215 18.25 -7.13 14.42
CA LEU A 215 17.26 -8.05 13.88
C LEU A 215 17.09 -7.75 12.39
N PRO A 216 17.09 -8.77 11.51
CA PRO A 216 16.79 -8.56 10.09
C PRO A 216 15.45 -7.86 9.88
N ASP A 217 15.41 -7.02 8.83
CA ASP A 217 14.20 -6.34 8.39
C ASP A 217 13.08 -7.33 8.04
N LEU A 218 11.83 -6.86 8.13
CA LEU A 218 10.68 -7.67 7.76
C LEU A 218 10.65 -7.86 6.24
N VAL A 219 10.36 -9.09 5.82
CA VAL A 219 10.23 -9.47 4.41
C VAL A 219 8.77 -9.70 4.08
N LEU A 220 8.30 -9.04 3.04
CA LEU A 220 6.93 -9.06 2.57
C LEU A 220 6.89 -9.61 1.14
N ASP A 221 6.11 -10.66 0.94
CA ASP A 221 5.85 -11.25 -0.37
C ASP A 221 4.35 -11.23 -0.64
N LEU A 222 3.98 -10.92 -1.88
CA LEU A 222 2.60 -10.81 -2.32
C LEU A 222 2.47 -11.41 -3.70
N GLN A 223 1.51 -12.30 -3.89
CA GLN A 223 1.10 -12.76 -5.22
C GLN A 223 -0.42 -12.67 -5.37
N PHE A 224 -0.88 -12.20 -6.53
CA PHE A 224 -2.29 -11.98 -6.78
C PHE A 224 -2.67 -12.08 -8.26
N ASP A 225 -3.95 -12.34 -8.51
CA ASP A 225 -4.58 -12.38 -9.82
C ASP A 225 -6.03 -11.90 -9.76
N GLU A 226 -6.78 -12.09 -10.85
CA GLU A 226 -8.18 -11.68 -10.96
C GLU A 226 -9.17 -12.42 -10.02
N LYS A 227 -8.69 -13.31 -9.14
CA LYS A 227 -9.54 -14.14 -8.26
C LYS A 227 -9.02 -14.21 -6.83
N THR A 228 -7.71 -14.25 -6.65
CA THR A 228 -7.09 -14.59 -5.38
C THR A 228 -5.88 -13.72 -5.11
N ALA A 229 -5.58 -13.54 -3.83
CA ALA A 229 -4.35 -12.92 -3.38
C ALA A 229 -3.79 -13.69 -2.19
N ASN A 230 -2.47 -13.82 -2.15
CA ASN A 230 -1.73 -14.33 -1.02
C ASN A 230 -0.72 -13.27 -0.57
N LEU A 231 -0.58 -13.09 0.74
CA LEU A 231 0.40 -12.18 1.30
C LEU A 231 1.10 -12.89 2.45
N SER A 232 2.43 -12.87 2.46
CA SER A 232 3.21 -13.36 3.58
C SER A 232 4.15 -12.29 4.10
N LEU A 233 4.11 -12.07 5.40
CA LEU A 233 5.01 -11.16 6.11
C LEU A 233 5.79 -11.99 7.14
N ASN A 234 7.11 -12.01 6.98
CA ASN A 234 8.02 -12.75 7.85
C ASN A 234 8.98 -11.77 8.52
N GLY A 235 9.24 -11.96 9.80
CA GLY A 235 10.19 -11.11 10.50
C GLY A 235 10.25 -11.41 11.99
N TYR A 236 10.39 -10.34 12.77
CA TYR A 236 10.53 -10.44 14.22
C TYR A 236 9.47 -9.58 14.91
N PHE A 237 9.10 -10.00 16.11
CA PHE A 237 8.18 -9.27 16.97
C PHE A 237 8.83 -8.98 18.31
N ILE A 238 8.31 -7.94 18.96
CA ILE A 238 8.54 -7.62 20.36
C ILE A 238 7.22 -7.73 21.12
N GLY A 239 7.29 -8.10 22.40
CA GLY A 239 6.10 -8.26 23.22
C GLY A 239 6.24 -7.70 24.63
N TYR A 240 5.11 -7.25 25.14
CA TYR A 240 4.95 -6.59 26.43
C TYR A 240 3.82 -7.26 27.19
N GLN A 241 4.00 -7.43 28.50
CA GLN A 241 2.91 -7.80 29.39
C GLN A 241 2.12 -6.54 29.75
N ALA A 242 0.80 -6.59 29.58
CA ALA A 242 -0.08 -5.49 29.99
C ALA A 242 -0.19 -5.45 31.51
N VAL A 243 0.09 -4.29 32.12
CA VAL A 243 -0.08 -4.07 33.56
C VAL A 243 -1.16 -3.03 33.78
N LYS A 244 -2.28 -3.44 34.39
CA LYS A 244 -3.38 -2.53 34.68
C LYS A 244 -3.14 -1.84 36.02
N VAL A 245 -3.07 -0.50 36.02
CA VAL A 245 -2.99 0.34 37.23
C VAL A 245 -4.19 1.28 37.21
N GLY A 246 -5.21 0.99 38.02
CA GLY A 246 -6.47 1.72 37.96
C GLY A 246 -7.18 1.51 36.61
N THR A 247 -7.47 2.61 35.90
CA THR A 247 -8.02 2.58 34.52
C THR A 247 -6.93 2.60 33.45
N GLU A 248 -5.66 2.75 33.82
CA GLU A 248 -4.54 2.85 32.89
C GLU A 248 -3.92 1.47 32.64
N THR A 249 -3.47 1.25 31.39
CA THR A 249 -2.67 0.07 31.03
C THR A 249 -1.24 0.52 30.78
N LEU A 250 -0.34 0.16 31.68
CA LEU A 250 1.10 0.38 31.59
C LEU A 250 1.78 -0.81 30.89
N SER A 251 2.89 -0.53 30.23
CA SER A 251 3.77 -1.53 29.60
C SER A 251 5.08 -1.63 30.38
N THR A 252 5.52 -2.84 30.71
CA THR A 252 6.70 -3.12 31.56
C THR A 252 8.04 -3.10 30.81
N GLY A 253 8.10 -2.48 29.64
CA GLY A 253 9.22 -2.64 28.71
C GLY A 253 9.17 -4.00 28.00
N VAL A 254 10.02 -4.17 26.98
CA VAL A 254 9.96 -5.38 26.15
C VAL A 254 10.41 -6.59 26.97
N LEU A 255 9.55 -7.60 27.06
CA LEU A 255 9.77 -8.82 27.86
C LEU A 255 9.96 -10.07 27.01
N VAL A 256 9.60 -10.01 25.72
CA VAL A 256 9.78 -11.12 24.79
C VAL A 256 10.16 -10.61 23.41
N VAL A 257 10.99 -11.39 22.73
CA VAL A 257 11.35 -11.22 21.33
C VAL A 257 11.20 -12.57 20.65
N GLY A 258 10.76 -12.58 19.41
CA GLY A 258 10.60 -13.83 18.67
C GLY A 258 10.46 -13.61 17.18
N LYS A 259 10.25 -14.71 16.46
CA LYS A 259 9.94 -14.67 15.03
C LYS A 259 8.44 -14.58 14.83
N MET A 260 8.04 -13.76 13.89
CA MET A 260 6.66 -13.67 13.43
C MET A 260 6.55 -14.19 11.99
N LYS A 261 5.44 -14.87 11.74
CA LYS A 261 4.98 -15.20 10.40
C LYS A 261 3.51 -14.81 10.31
N LEU A 262 3.16 -14.02 9.32
CA LEU A 262 1.79 -13.68 8.97
C LEU A 262 1.53 -14.21 7.57
N SER A 263 0.38 -14.84 7.37
CA SER A 263 -0.03 -15.44 6.10
C SER A 263 -1.50 -15.13 5.84
N PHE A 264 -1.76 -14.37 4.79
CA PHE A 264 -3.09 -14.01 4.34
C PHE A 264 -3.45 -14.78 3.06
N LEU A 265 -4.69 -15.27 3.02
CA LEU A 265 -5.30 -15.88 1.85
C LEU A 265 -6.64 -15.19 1.58
N GLY A 266 -6.70 -14.49 0.45
CA GLY A 266 -7.83 -13.68 0.04
C GLY A 266 -8.49 -14.17 -1.24
N VAL A 267 -9.80 -13.94 -1.32
CA VAL A 267 -10.63 -14.11 -2.52
C VAL A 267 -11.15 -12.74 -2.93
N LEU A 268 -11.18 -12.48 -4.23
CA LEU A 268 -11.63 -11.21 -4.79
C LEU A 268 -13.08 -10.92 -4.36
N ASP A 269 -13.28 -9.72 -3.82
CA ASP A 269 -14.59 -9.12 -3.64
C ASP A 269 -15.01 -8.42 -4.93
N ALA A 270 -15.63 -9.16 -5.85
CA ALA A 270 -16.08 -8.62 -7.12
C ALA A 270 -17.11 -7.48 -6.97
N TYR A 271 -17.82 -7.39 -5.84
CA TYR A 271 -18.80 -6.33 -5.61
C TYR A 271 -18.12 -4.98 -5.42
N HIS A 272 -16.98 -4.95 -4.72
CA HIS A 272 -16.20 -3.75 -4.45
C HIS A 272 -14.95 -3.58 -5.33
N SER A 273 -14.70 -4.45 -6.31
CA SER A 273 -13.46 -4.45 -7.09
C SER A 273 -13.62 -4.02 -8.54
N ASP A 274 -12.66 -3.23 -9.02
CA ASP A 274 -12.43 -3.01 -10.44
C ASP A 274 -11.76 -4.24 -11.07
N VAL A 275 -11.98 -4.43 -12.37
CA VAL A 275 -11.48 -5.62 -13.08
C VAL A 275 -9.99 -5.48 -13.35
N LEU A 276 -9.18 -6.40 -12.83
CA LEU A 276 -7.75 -6.51 -13.15
C LEU A 276 -7.57 -6.94 -14.61
N ALA A 277 -6.79 -6.18 -15.39
CA ALA A 277 -6.43 -6.55 -16.75
C ALA A 277 -5.47 -7.75 -16.74
N ASN A 278 -5.74 -8.76 -17.56
CA ASN A 278 -5.04 -10.05 -17.50
C ASN A 278 -3.89 -10.22 -18.52
N ASN A 279 -3.52 -9.16 -19.23
CA ASN A 279 -2.57 -9.22 -20.34
C ASN A 279 -1.51 -8.11 -20.30
N THR A 280 -1.24 -7.57 -19.12
CA THR A 280 -0.27 -6.49 -18.92
C THR A 280 0.91 -6.96 -18.08
N ALA A 281 2.11 -6.51 -18.40
CA ALA A 281 3.32 -6.82 -17.63
C ALA A 281 3.33 -6.19 -16.23
N THR A 282 2.57 -5.10 -16.06
CA THR A 282 2.32 -4.42 -14.78
C THR A 282 0.82 -4.50 -14.45
N PRO A 283 0.43 -4.60 -13.17
CA PRO A 283 -0.98 -4.58 -12.78
C PRO A 283 -1.67 -3.32 -13.33
N THR A 284 -2.88 -3.48 -13.87
CA THR A 284 -3.66 -2.37 -14.42
C THR A 284 -5.14 -2.71 -14.26
N TRP A 285 -5.96 -1.71 -13.94
CA TRP A 285 -7.38 -1.92 -13.67
C TRP A 285 -8.25 -1.28 -14.74
N LEU A 286 -9.30 -1.99 -15.13
CA LEU A 286 -10.40 -1.43 -15.88
C LEU A 286 -11.38 -0.85 -14.87
N ARG A 287 -11.58 0.48 -14.93
CA ARG A 287 -12.51 1.19 -14.05
C ARG A 287 -13.94 0.73 -14.32
N THR A 288 -14.52 0.00 -13.36
CA THR A 288 -15.86 -0.60 -13.49
C THR A 288 -16.80 -0.24 -12.34
N VAL A 289 -16.27 0.00 -11.14
CA VAL A 289 -17.09 0.39 -9.97
C VAL A 289 -17.58 1.84 -10.12
N GLY A 290 -18.90 2.04 -10.14
CA GLY A 290 -19.52 3.34 -10.40
C GLY A 290 -19.61 3.72 -11.89
N PHE A 291 -19.15 2.85 -12.81
CA PHE A 291 -19.16 3.10 -14.26
C PHE A 291 -20.30 2.41 -15.02
N GLN A 292 -21.18 1.68 -14.32
CA GLN A 292 -22.35 1.00 -14.90
C GLN A 292 -22.03 0.00 -16.03
N ASN A 293 -20.79 -0.49 -16.10
CA ASN A 293 -20.28 -1.33 -17.19
C ASN A 293 -19.98 -2.78 -16.75
N ASN A 294 -20.24 -3.11 -15.49
CA ASN A 294 -20.03 -4.44 -14.93
C ASN A 294 -21.15 -4.78 -13.94
N SER A 295 -21.90 -5.85 -14.23
CA SER A 295 -23.05 -6.27 -13.42
C SER A 295 -22.69 -6.86 -12.06
N LEU A 296 -21.41 -7.19 -11.83
CA LEU A 296 -20.94 -7.70 -10.55
C LEU A 296 -20.66 -6.58 -9.54
N ASN A 297 -20.48 -5.34 -10.01
CA ASN A 297 -20.08 -4.23 -9.15
C ASN A 297 -21.25 -3.52 -8.48
N VAL A 298 -20.96 -2.94 -7.31
CA VAL A 298 -21.80 -1.93 -6.68
C VAL A 298 -22.06 -0.75 -7.63
N GLY A 299 -23.28 -0.23 -7.56
CA GLY A 299 -23.74 0.86 -8.41
C GLY A 299 -24.26 0.42 -9.78
N TYR A 300 -24.14 -0.86 -10.16
CA TYR A 300 -24.73 -1.35 -11.40
C TYR A 300 -26.26 -1.36 -11.34
N THR A 301 -26.89 -0.65 -12.27
CA THR A 301 -28.32 -0.64 -12.52
C THR A 301 -28.52 -1.16 -13.94
N SER A 302 -29.35 -2.19 -14.11
CA SER A 302 -29.61 -2.83 -15.42
C SER A 302 -30.11 -1.85 -16.49
N THR A 303 -30.55 -0.65 -16.09
CA THR A 303 -30.97 0.48 -16.91
C THR A 303 -29.88 1.04 -17.83
N ALA A 304 -28.59 0.80 -17.53
CA ALA A 304 -27.46 1.28 -18.32
C ALA A 304 -27.34 0.62 -19.71
N SER A 305 -27.98 -0.54 -19.91
CA SER A 305 -28.06 -1.19 -21.22
C SER A 305 -28.96 -0.45 -22.24
N SER A 306 -29.63 0.64 -21.84
CA SER A 306 -30.48 1.45 -22.71
C SER A 306 -29.84 2.73 -23.25
N VAL A 307 -28.62 3.10 -22.82
CA VAL A 307 -27.97 4.37 -23.21
C VAL A 307 -26.77 4.13 -24.13
N SER A 308 -27.04 3.77 -25.39
CA SER A 308 -26.44 4.38 -26.59
C SER A 308 -26.94 3.71 -27.89
N ARG A 309 -28.23 3.87 -28.22
CA ARG A 309 -28.67 3.81 -29.63
C ARG A 309 -28.79 5.19 -30.28
N GLY A 310 -28.55 6.27 -29.53
CA GLY A 310 -28.55 7.63 -30.05
C GLY A 310 -27.14 8.22 -30.04
N ARG A 311 -26.60 8.47 -31.23
CA ARG A 311 -25.29 9.12 -31.53
C ARG A 311 -24.06 8.23 -31.41
N ALA A 312 -23.90 7.37 -32.41
CA ALA A 312 -22.57 7.03 -32.91
C ALA A 312 -21.89 8.32 -33.39
N PHE A 313 -20.93 8.84 -32.63
CA PHE A 313 -19.93 9.73 -33.20
C PHE A 313 -19.08 8.87 -34.13
N LEU A 314 -19.14 9.17 -35.43
CA LEU A 314 -18.19 8.65 -36.42
C LEU A 314 -16.77 9.06 -35.98
N ALA A 315 -16.04 8.12 -35.41
CA ALA A 315 -14.58 8.19 -35.39
C ALA A 315 -14.12 7.96 -36.83
N THR A 316 -13.79 9.05 -37.52
CA THR A 316 -13.16 8.99 -38.84
C THR A 316 -11.77 8.38 -38.67
N ILE A 317 -11.60 7.12 -39.06
CA ILE A 317 -10.29 6.48 -39.17
C ILE A 317 -9.62 7.03 -40.43
N THR A 318 -8.72 8.00 -40.28
CA THR A 318 -7.79 8.36 -41.34
C THR A 318 -6.73 7.26 -41.42
N ALA A 319 -6.94 6.28 -42.30
CA ALA A 319 -5.89 5.33 -42.66
C ALA A 319 -4.84 6.05 -43.50
N LEU A 320 -3.67 6.33 -42.92
CA LEU A 320 -2.50 6.76 -43.68
C LEU A 320 -1.84 5.52 -44.30
N THR A 321 -2.14 5.24 -45.55
CA THR A 321 -1.48 4.18 -46.30
C THR A 321 -0.08 4.66 -46.72
N VAL A 322 0.97 4.21 -46.03
CA VAL A 322 2.34 4.36 -46.52
C VAL A 322 2.55 3.31 -47.62
N MET A 323 2.50 3.76 -48.87
CA MET A 323 2.95 2.96 -50.02
C MET A 323 4.48 2.98 -50.02
N ILE A 324 5.10 1.86 -49.61
CA ILE A 324 6.51 1.62 -49.85
C ILE A 324 6.62 1.27 -51.35
N GLY A 325 6.99 2.28 -52.13
CA GLY A 325 7.44 2.10 -53.51
C GLY A 325 8.95 1.88 -53.51
N ASP A 326 9.37 0.65 -53.75
CA ASP A 326 10.74 0.36 -54.18
C ASP A 326 10.99 1.03 -55.53
N SER A 327 11.90 2.01 -55.56
CA SER A 327 12.71 2.31 -56.74
C SER A 327 13.93 3.12 -56.33
N ASN A 328 15.09 2.50 -56.53
CA ASN A 328 16.41 3.11 -56.60
C ASN A 328 16.39 4.45 -57.36
N TYR A 329 17.15 5.45 -56.87
CA TYR A 329 18.22 6.14 -57.61
C TYR A 329 18.79 7.32 -56.79
N THR A 330 20.10 7.24 -56.54
CA THR A 330 21.12 8.33 -56.52
C THR A 330 20.89 9.67 -55.80
N LEU A 331 21.78 9.90 -54.82
CA LEU A 331 22.77 10.99 -54.78
C LEU A 331 22.24 12.44 -54.95
N PHE A 332 22.24 13.25 -53.88
CA PHE A 332 22.78 14.62 -53.94
C PHE A 332 23.16 15.16 -52.56
N LYS A 333 24.33 15.80 -52.53
CA LYS A 333 25.00 16.49 -51.40
C LYS A 333 24.47 17.93 -51.21
N SER A 334 24.84 18.47 -50.05
CA SER A 334 24.94 19.91 -49.68
C SER A 334 23.69 20.51 -49.01
N SER A 335 23.75 21.45 -48.08
CA SER A 335 24.85 22.33 -47.62
C SER A 335 24.53 22.87 -46.22
N LYS A 336 25.60 23.08 -45.44
CA LYS A 336 25.75 24.12 -44.40
C LYS A 336 24.96 25.40 -44.68
N ARG A 337 24.38 26.01 -43.64
CA ARG A 337 24.73 27.38 -43.22
C ARG A 337 24.27 27.69 -41.78
N ALA A 338 25.22 28.18 -40.99
CA ALA A 338 25.05 28.81 -39.69
C ALA A 338 24.65 30.29 -39.87
N ILE A 339 23.94 30.87 -38.90
CA ILE A 339 23.97 32.31 -38.61
C ILE A 339 23.98 32.48 -37.09
N ASP A 340 25.04 33.13 -36.63
CA ASP A 340 25.29 33.68 -35.29
C ASP A 340 24.68 35.08 -35.12
N ASN A 341 24.68 35.53 -33.85
CA ASN A 341 24.70 36.92 -33.34
C ASN A 341 23.35 37.67 -33.27
N SER A 342 23.05 38.51 -32.27
CA SER A 342 23.68 38.89 -30.99
C SER A 342 22.78 39.92 -30.29
N LEU A 343 22.75 39.91 -28.96
CA LEU A 343 22.68 41.06 -28.02
C LEU A 343 21.71 42.24 -28.29
N SER A 344 20.84 42.60 -27.32
CA SER A 344 21.20 43.57 -26.25
C SER A 344 20.02 43.99 -25.33
N LYS A 345 20.38 44.26 -24.06
CA LYS A 345 19.84 45.25 -23.09
C LYS A 345 18.58 44.92 -22.24
N GLY A 346 18.82 44.87 -20.92
CA GLY A 346 17.84 44.88 -19.81
C GLY A 346 17.16 46.24 -19.56
N PRO A 347 16.48 46.49 -18.41
CA PRO A 347 17.07 46.48 -17.04
C PRO A 347 16.25 45.65 -16.01
N ALA A 348 16.87 45.02 -14.98
CA ALA A 348 17.06 45.48 -13.57
C ALA A 348 15.75 45.96 -12.88
N ILE A 349 15.31 45.58 -11.67
CA ILE A 349 15.93 45.36 -10.33
C ILE A 349 14.89 44.58 -9.42
N PRO A 350 15.02 44.41 -8.07
CA PRO A 350 15.92 43.62 -7.18
C PRO A 350 15.21 42.57 -6.24
N GLY A 351 16.03 41.72 -5.60
CA GLY A 351 15.86 41.26 -4.20
C GLY A 351 15.05 39.97 -4.00
N LEU A 352 15.43 38.95 -3.24
CA LEU A 352 16.34 38.81 -2.10
C LEU A 352 16.94 37.39 -2.14
N TRP A 353 18.23 37.24 -1.86
CA TRP A 353 18.88 35.96 -1.56
C TRP A 353 19.50 36.00 -0.16
N GLY A 354 19.16 34.98 0.63
CA GLY A 354 19.99 34.37 1.68
C GLY A 354 19.90 34.96 3.10
N PRO A 355 20.51 34.28 4.10
CA PRO A 355 20.81 32.84 4.19
C PRO A 355 20.60 32.22 5.59
N THR A 356 20.82 30.90 5.67
CA THR A 356 21.18 30.03 6.81
C THR A 356 21.44 30.65 8.20
N ALA A 357 20.87 30.02 9.23
CA ALA A 357 21.52 29.83 10.53
C ALA A 357 21.12 28.50 11.19
N ARG A 358 22.10 27.61 11.32
CA ARG A 358 22.14 26.55 12.35
C ARG A 358 22.28 27.23 13.71
N LEU A 359 21.46 26.82 14.68
CA LEU A 359 21.78 26.98 16.10
C LEU A 359 21.48 25.66 16.81
N SER A 360 22.56 24.99 17.21
CA SER A 360 22.53 24.04 18.31
C SER A 360 22.38 24.81 19.61
N SER A 361 21.40 24.47 20.44
CA SER A 361 21.45 24.79 21.86
C SER A 361 21.15 23.54 22.67
N SER A 362 22.22 23.02 23.28
CA SER A 362 22.17 22.14 24.43
C SER A 362 21.74 22.94 25.66
N ALA A 363 20.57 22.64 26.22
CA ALA A 363 20.20 23.06 27.56
C ALA A 363 20.02 21.80 28.44
N PRO A 364 20.60 21.76 29.64
CA PRO A 364 20.57 20.59 30.52
C PRO A 364 19.18 20.44 31.17
N GLN A 365 18.67 19.21 31.19
CA GLN A 365 17.49 18.88 31.98
C GLN A 365 17.86 18.80 33.48
N PRO A 366 16.94 19.22 34.38
CA PRO A 366 17.17 19.18 35.82
C PRO A 366 17.16 17.74 36.36
N LEU A 367 18.14 17.47 37.21
CA LEU A 367 18.32 16.25 37.99
C LEU A 367 17.11 16.07 38.95
N LEU A 368 16.23 15.11 38.67
CA LEU A 368 15.24 14.64 39.63
C LEU A 368 15.91 13.61 40.55
N ILE A 369 16.20 14.03 41.78
CA ILE A 369 16.66 13.17 42.87
C ILE A 369 15.44 12.45 43.44
N PHE A 370 15.36 11.13 43.27
CA PHE A 370 14.43 10.29 44.03
C PHE A 370 15.07 9.88 45.36
N PRO A 371 14.35 9.95 46.50
CA PRO A 371 14.84 9.42 47.76
C PRO A 371 14.74 7.89 47.77
N ASP A 372 15.82 7.28 48.23
CA ASP A 372 16.00 5.86 48.53
C ASP A 372 15.01 5.39 49.60
N PRO A 373 14.19 4.34 49.39
CA PRO A 373 13.42 3.70 50.43
C PRO A 373 14.20 2.48 50.96
N SER A 374 15.32 2.74 51.65
CA SER A 374 15.97 1.75 52.50
C SER A 374 15.80 2.16 53.96
N GLY A 375 14.78 1.59 54.62
CA GLY A 375 14.41 1.98 55.97
C GLY A 375 13.54 0.95 56.70
N VAL A 376 14.13 -0.20 56.99
CA VAL A 376 13.65 -1.16 57.98
C VAL A 376 13.77 -0.55 59.38
N LYS A 377 12.63 -0.31 60.04
CA LYS A 377 12.31 -0.82 61.39
C LYS A 377 10.87 -0.51 61.77
#